data_AF-A0A917J5I2-F1
#
_entry.id   AF-A0A917J5I2-F1
#
_cell.length_a   1.000
_cell.length_b   1.000
_cell.length_c   1.000
_cell.angle_alpha   90.00
_cell.angle_beta   90.00
_cell.angle_gamma   90.00
#
_symmetry.space_group_name_H-M   'P 1'
#
loop_
_entity.id
_entity.type
_entity.pdbx_description
1 polymer ?
#
loop_
_entity_poly.entity_id
_entity_poly.type
_entity_poly.pdbx_seq_one_letter_code
_entity_poly.pdbx_strand_id
1 'polypeptide(L)'
;MDSKKPAEKPVQQDEPDSVTRFLWWLATVDPTVLKECGPEKERYRIIGVSVLVTWLFATLAWGYFFSTITNDDMVIYPLALFFGFAILAIDRNLIAAMGKSTQRNGNGFLPVVFRLALAVTIGLFLSQPIILMLFKKDINTQIELNKEKKLQTYRQKLIDLNAPLVARYQTEVTTLQKQLKEADDQVKYYKDSYIKETDGTGGSGKIGEASVARVKRSAYQKSEETLGQLQLELKPKLQTAQDSLQSIASENKRKETLYAATLTDGFLTQVEALNDLLEEHTPLRTRYRLVILIITLIEVMPVLSKLLLPKGEYEERIGQLTQLGMHKATLAAEKERALQEHYATSSLEADKASVDQFFATSRQQKERMGKEVIEQSGSGSFNQLWQQFRSKVFSKKEV
;
A
#
# COMPACT_ATOMS: atom_id res chain seq x y z
N MET A 1 78.01 -22.20 2.75
CA MET A 1 77.16 -21.43 1.81
C MET A 1 75.72 -21.78 2.14
N ASP A 2 75.14 -21.08 3.11
CA ASP A 2 73.74 -21.26 3.52
C ASP A 2 72.85 -20.45 2.57
N SER A 3 72.17 -21.15 1.67
CA SER A 3 71.19 -20.56 0.77
C SER A 3 69.90 -20.29 1.56
N LYS A 4 69.76 -19.05 2.04
CA LYS A 4 68.57 -18.57 2.74
C LYS A 4 67.40 -18.51 1.74
N LYS A 5 66.45 -19.44 1.87
CA LYS A 5 65.18 -19.45 1.13
C LYS A 5 64.46 -18.11 1.39
N PRO A 6 64.01 -17.37 0.36
CA PRO A 6 63.30 -16.12 0.58
C PRO A 6 61.97 -16.41 1.27
N ALA A 7 61.72 -15.70 2.37
CA ALA A 7 60.45 -15.76 3.10
C ALA A 7 59.33 -15.24 2.17
N GLU A 8 58.36 -16.11 1.92
CA GLU A 8 57.13 -15.77 1.19
C GLU A 8 56.40 -14.69 2.00
N LYS A 9 56.18 -13.51 1.41
CA LYS A 9 55.46 -12.42 2.07
C LYS A 9 54.05 -12.90 2.40
N PRO A 10 53.53 -12.68 3.63
CA PRO A 10 52.15 -13.03 3.94
C PRO A 10 51.23 -12.28 2.97
N VAL A 11 50.30 -13.01 2.36
CA VAL A 11 49.26 -12.43 1.49
C VAL A 11 48.51 -11.40 2.33
N GLN A 12 48.76 -10.11 2.08
CA GLN A 12 48.00 -9.02 2.68
C GLN A 12 46.56 -9.14 2.18
N GLN A 13 45.67 -9.62 3.04
CA GLN A 13 44.23 -9.57 2.78
C GLN A 13 43.79 -8.13 3.01
N ASP A 14 43.55 -7.39 1.93
CA ASP A 14 43.04 -6.03 2.01
C ASP A 14 41.71 -6.01 2.79
N GLU A 15 41.66 -5.16 3.82
CA GLU A 15 40.44 -4.86 4.56
C GLU A 15 39.38 -4.28 3.60
N PRO A 16 38.14 -4.77 3.61
CA PRO A 16 37.09 -4.26 2.73
C PRO A 16 36.73 -2.82 3.11
N ASP A 17 36.54 -1.97 2.10
CA ASP A 17 36.10 -0.59 2.28
C ASP A 17 34.69 -0.51 2.92
N SER A 18 34.32 0.68 3.40
CA SER A 18 33.02 0.90 4.04
C SER A 18 31.83 0.59 3.13
N VAL A 19 31.95 0.88 1.82
CA VAL A 19 30.87 0.63 0.85
C VAL A 19 30.69 -0.87 0.64
N THR A 20 31.77 -1.62 0.46
CA THR A 20 31.78 -3.08 0.31
C THR A 20 31.20 -3.74 1.55
N ARG A 21 31.56 -3.26 2.75
CA ARG A 21 30.99 -3.75 4.02
C ARG A 21 29.48 -3.51 4.10
N PHE A 22 29.01 -2.36 3.64
CA PHE A 22 27.57 -2.05 3.56
C PHE A 22 26.85 -2.95 2.53
N LEU A 23 27.42 -3.16 1.35
CA LEU A 23 26.86 -4.05 0.32
C LEU A 23 26.80 -5.50 0.80
N TRP A 24 27.82 -5.98 1.52
CA TRP A 24 27.80 -7.31 2.13
C TRP A 24 26.73 -7.43 3.22
N TRP A 25 26.48 -6.35 3.98
CA TRP A 25 25.38 -6.30 4.94
C TRP A 25 24.00 -6.39 4.27
N LEU A 26 23.82 -5.74 3.12
CA LEU A 26 22.61 -5.86 2.29
C LEU A 26 22.43 -7.29 1.77
N ALA A 27 23.53 -7.94 1.38
CA ALA A 27 23.53 -9.33 0.91
C ALA A 27 23.38 -10.38 2.03
N THR A 28 23.22 -9.97 3.30
CA THR A 28 23.10 -10.87 4.48
C THR A 28 24.29 -11.80 4.72
N VAL A 29 25.50 -11.32 4.44
CA VAL A 29 26.72 -12.11 4.57
C VAL A 29 27.57 -11.68 5.76
N ASP A 30 28.17 -12.67 6.42
CA ASP A 30 29.16 -12.43 7.45
C ASP A 30 30.49 -11.98 6.82
N PRO A 31 30.93 -10.72 7.06
CA PRO A 31 32.15 -10.19 6.48
C PRO A 31 33.40 -10.93 6.96
N THR A 32 33.38 -11.57 8.14
CA THR A 32 34.54 -12.27 8.69
C THR A 32 34.84 -13.54 7.91
N VAL A 33 33.80 -14.31 7.58
CA VAL A 33 33.92 -15.54 6.79
C VAL A 33 34.17 -15.22 5.32
N LEU A 34 33.51 -14.20 4.77
CA LEU A 34 33.67 -13.81 3.36
C LEU A 34 35.06 -13.27 3.03
N LYS A 35 35.78 -12.68 4.01
CA LYS A 35 37.17 -12.23 3.83
C LYS A 35 38.09 -13.36 3.37
N GLU A 36 37.81 -14.58 3.79
CA GLU A 36 38.60 -15.77 3.48
C GLU A 36 38.23 -16.39 2.11
N CYS A 37 37.07 -16.05 1.56
CA CYS A 37 36.55 -16.58 0.28
C CYS A 37 36.83 -15.60 -0.87
N GLY A 38 38.02 -15.67 -1.47
CA GLY A 38 38.50 -14.74 -2.50
C GLY A 38 37.51 -14.43 -3.64
N PRO A 39 37.15 -15.40 -4.49
CA PRO A 39 36.30 -15.17 -5.66
C PRO A 39 34.83 -14.83 -5.32
N GLU A 40 34.38 -15.06 -4.09
CA GLU A 40 32.99 -14.82 -3.69
C GLU A 40 32.72 -13.40 -3.18
N LYS A 41 33.78 -12.63 -2.89
CA LYS A 41 33.67 -11.22 -2.44
C LYS A 41 32.87 -10.37 -3.43
N GLU A 42 33.16 -10.52 -4.73
CA GLU A 42 32.48 -9.78 -5.79
C GLU A 42 31.04 -10.27 -5.99
N ARG A 43 30.83 -11.60 -5.93
CA ARG A 43 29.52 -12.22 -6.04
C ARG A 43 28.53 -11.62 -5.03
N TYR A 44 28.92 -11.56 -3.76
CA TYR A 44 28.07 -11.00 -2.72
C TYR A 44 27.98 -9.47 -2.76
N ARG A 45 28.99 -8.78 -3.32
CA ARG A 45 28.88 -7.35 -3.62
C ARG A 45 27.78 -7.09 -4.65
N ILE A 46 27.72 -7.86 -5.74
CA ILE A 46 26.69 -7.72 -6.78
C ILE A 46 25.28 -8.01 -6.22
N ILE A 47 25.14 -9.03 -5.36
CA ILE A 47 23.87 -9.30 -4.67
C ILE A 47 23.47 -8.13 -3.76
N GLY A 48 24.44 -7.51 -3.07
CA GLY A 48 24.19 -6.30 -2.28
C GLY A 48 23.72 -5.12 -3.12
N VAL A 49 24.30 -4.94 -4.31
CA VAL A 49 23.90 -3.90 -5.26
C VAL A 49 22.48 -4.13 -5.77
N SER A 50 22.08 -5.38 -6.08
CA SER A 50 20.72 -5.64 -6.56
C SER A 50 19.66 -5.31 -5.49
N VAL A 51 19.93 -5.62 -4.21
CA VAL A 51 19.06 -5.25 -3.08
C VAL A 51 19.04 -3.73 -2.84
N LEU A 52 20.17 -3.04 -3.04
CA LEU A 52 20.21 -1.57 -2.97
C LEU A 52 19.33 -0.93 -4.05
N VAL A 53 19.37 -1.49 -5.26
CA VAL A 53 18.57 -1.03 -6.39
C VAL A 53 17.08 -1.24 -6.09
N THR A 54 16.64 -2.41 -5.63
CA THR A 54 15.22 -2.65 -5.27
C THR A 54 14.76 -1.71 -4.16
N TRP A 55 15.59 -1.47 -3.14
CA TRP A 55 15.27 -0.50 -2.08
C TRP A 55 15.09 0.94 -2.61
N LEU A 56 16.00 1.41 -3.46
CA LEU A 56 15.91 2.76 -4.03
C LEU A 56 14.69 2.90 -4.93
N PHE A 57 14.44 1.90 -5.79
CA PHE A 57 13.25 1.88 -6.66
C PHE A 57 11.95 1.88 -5.86
N ALA A 58 11.87 1.07 -4.80
CA ALA A 58 10.71 1.07 -3.90
C ALA A 58 10.51 2.43 -3.23
N THR A 59 11.59 3.07 -2.78
CA THR A 59 11.52 4.41 -2.16
C THR A 59 10.98 5.46 -3.14
N LEU A 60 11.45 5.44 -4.39
CA LEU A 60 10.96 6.35 -5.45
C LEU A 60 9.50 6.07 -5.82
N ALA A 61 9.12 4.79 -5.96
CA ALA A 61 7.77 4.37 -6.26
C ALA A 61 6.77 4.83 -5.19
N TRP A 62 7.08 4.58 -3.92
CA TRP A 62 6.26 5.03 -2.79
C TRP A 62 6.24 6.55 -2.65
N GLY A 63 7.38 7.23 -2.88
CA GLY A 63 7.44 8.68 -2.91
C GLY A 63 6.50 9.29 -3.95
N TYR A 64 6.52 8.75 -5.18
CA TYR A 64 5.58 9.18 -6.21
C TYR A 64 4.13 8.87 -5.81
N PHE A 65 3.84 7.67 -5.32
CA PHE A 65 2.50 7.30 -4.88
C PHE A 65 1.94 8.28 -3.83
N PHE A 66 2.70 8.59 -2.79
CA PHE A 66 2.24 9.55 -1.76
C PHE A 66 2.11 10.97 -2.29
N SER A 67 2.94 11.38 -3.26
CA SER A 67 2.78 12.69 -3.93
C SER A 67 1.47 12.83 -4.71
N THR A 68 0.79 11.72 -5.02
CA THR A 68 -0.55 11.75 -5.66
C THR A 68 -1.71 11.80 -4.66
N ILE A 69 -1.42 11.62 -3.36
CA ILE A 69 -2.41 11.58 -2.28
C ILE A 69 -2.37 12.85 -1.44
N THR A 70 -1.16 13.34 -1.15
CA THR A 70 -0.94 14.55 -0.36
C THR A 70 0.07 15.47 -1.06
N ASN A 71 -0.03 16.77 -0.80
CA ASN A 71 0.90 17.79 -1.29
C ASN A 71 1.93 18.21 -0.23
N ASP A 72 1.97 17.53 0.92
CA ASP A 72 2.89 17.84 2.01
C ASP A 72 4.18 17.01 1.90
N ASP A 73 5.25 17.66 1.44
CA ASP A 73 6.59 17.07 1.30
C ASP A 73 7.14 16.52 2.63
N MET A 74 6.79 17.13 3.77
CA MET A 74 7.21 16.66 5.09
C MET A 74 6.57 15.33 5.47
N VAL A 75 5.43 14.97 4.87
CA VAL A 75 4.78 13.67 5.05
C VAL A 75 5.28 12.67 4.00
N ILE A 76 5.49 13.11 2.75
CA ILE A 76 5.88 12.23 1.64
C ILE A 76 7.24 11.58 1.88
N TYR A 77 8.28 12.36 2.20
CA TYR A 77 9.65 11.82 2.33
C TYR A 77 9.82 10.76 3.43
N PRO A 78 9.37 10.96 4.69
CA PRO A 78 9.53 9.94 5.72
C PRO A 78 8.70 8.69 5.42
N LEU A 79 7.52 8.83 4.81
CA LEU A 79 6.67 7.70 4.49
C LEU A 79 7.24 6.88 3.32
N ALA A 80 7.77 7.54 2.30
CA ALA A 80 8.50 6.91 1.21
C ALA A 80 9.72 6.12 1.72
N LEU A 81 10.51 6.74 2.61
CA LEU A 81 11.67 6.09 3.22
C LEU A 81 11.27 4.89 4.10
N PHE A 82 10.19 5.04 4.89
CA PHE A 82 9.66 3.97 5.73
C PHE A 82 9.25 2.74 4.90
N PHE A 83 8.46 2.93 3.85
CA PHE A 83 8.05 1.82 2.99
C PHE A 83 9.20 1.26 2.15
N GLY A 84 10.12 2.11 1.68
CA GLY A 84 11.36 1.66 1.05
C GLY A 84 12.17 0.75 1.98
N PHE A 85 12.37 1.16 3.23
CA PHE A 85 13.06 0.36 4.24
C PHE A 85 12.31 -0.94 4.56
N ALA A 86 10.97 -0.94 4.53
CA ALA A 86 10.19 -2.17 4.67
C ALA A 86 10.47 -3.17 3.55
N ILE A 87 10.59 -2.71 2.29
CA ILE A 87 10.99 -3.57 1.16
C ILE A 87 12.42 -4.10 1.37
N LEU A 88 13.36 -3.25 1.79
CA LEU A 88 14.71 -3.69 2.14
C LEU A 88 14.70 -4.79 3.21
N ALA A 89 13.91 -4.63 4.27
CA ALA A 89 13.79 -5.63 5.34
C ALA A 89 13.23 -6.96 4.83
N ILE A 90 12.21 -6.91 3.96
CA ILE A 90 11.60 -8.08 3.32
C ILE A 90 12.63 -8.80 2.42
N ASP A 91 13.31 -8.07 1.55
CA ASP A 91 14.36 -8.59 0.66
C ASP A 91 15.47 -9.26 1.44
N ARG A 92 15.97 -8.57 2.47
CA ARG A 92 17.04 -9.07 3.34
C ARG A 92 16.62 -10.36 4.06
N ASN A 93 15.41 -10.40 4.64
CA ASN A 93 14.91 -11.58 5.33
C ASN A 93 14.75 -12.78 4.39
N LEU A 94 14.30 -12.55 3.16
CA LEU A 94 14.08 -13.62 2.20
C LEU A 94 15.39 -14.18 1.63
N ILE A 95 16.41 -13.35 1.40
CA ILE A 95 17.76 -13.81 1.02
C ILE A 95 18.37 -14.65 2.13
N ALA A 96 18.24 -14.22 3.40
CA ALA A 96 18.73 -14.96 4.55
C ALA A 96 18.04 -16.34 4.71
N ALA A 97 16.74 -16.43 4.40
CA ALA A 97 15.98 -17.67 4.48
C ALA A 97 16.46 -18.72 3.45
N MET A 98 16.80 -18.29 2.23
CA MET A 98 17.27 -19.16 1.15
C MET A 98 18.66 -19.78 1.44
N GLY A 99 19.53 -19.08 2.17
CA GLY A 99 20.85 -19.60 2.57
C GLY A 99 20.77 -20.78 3.55
N LYS A 100 19.69 -20.89 4.33
CA LYS A 100 19.55 -21.90 5.41
C LYS A 100 18.82 -23.17 4.96
N SER A 101 17.86 -23.08 4.02
CA SER A 101 17.05 -24.23 3.59
C SER A 101 17.84 -25.28 2.79
N THR A 102 18.95 -24.87 2.18
CA THR A 102 19.79 -25.73 1.36
C THR A 102 20.62 -26.75 2.17
N GLN A 103 20.72 -26.55 3.49
CA GLN A 103 21.46 -27.41 4.42
C GLN A 103 20.62 -28.57 4.99
N ARG A 104 19.28 -28.50 4.92
CA ARG A 104 18.37 -29.42 5.63
C ARG A 104 17.44 -30.12 4.65
N ASN A 105 17.91 -31.24 4.08
CA ASN A 105 17.17 -32.24 3.30
C ASN A 105 16.08 -31.73 2.33
N GLY A 106 16.41 -31.68 1.03
CA GLY A 106 15.49 -31.97 -0.07
C GLY A 106 14.47 -30.92 -0.51
N ASN A 107 14.00 -30.03 0.37
CA ASN A 107 12.89 -29.09 0.04
C ASN A 107 13.33 -27.63 -0.15
N GLY A 108 14.48 -27.40 -0.80
CA GLY A 108 14.98 -26.06 -1.13
C GLY A 108 14.14 -25.27 -2.14
N PHE A 109 13.12 -25.89 -2.75
CA PHE A 109 12.27 -25.25 -3.76
C PHE A 109 11.17 -24.35 -3.17
N LEU A 110 10.62 -24.69 -2.00
CA LEU A 110 9.47 -23.95 -1.44
C LEU A 110 9.80 -22.49 -1.06
N PRO A 111 10.94 -22.18 -0.40
CA PRO A 111 11.32 -20.79 -0.12
C PRO A 111 11.58 -19.98 -1.38
N VAL A 112 12.13 -20.62 -2.42
CA VAL A 112 12.40 -20.00 -3.72
C VAL A 112 11.11 -19.59 -4.41
N VAL A 113 10.14 -20.50 -4.49
CA VAL A 113 8.84 -20.22 -5.11
C VAL A 113 8.10 -19.12 -4.36
N PHE A 114 8.06 -19.20 -3.03
CA PHE A 114 7.43 -18.18 -2.21
C PHE A 114 8.07 -16.80 -2.43
N ARG A 115 9.40 -16.75 -2.52
CA ARG A 115 10.13 -15.52 -2.83
C ARG A 115 9.84 -15.02 -4.25
N LEU A 116 9.81 -15.90 -5.26
CA LEU A 116 9.50 -15.51 -6.63
C LEU A 116 8.09 -14.94 -6.74
N ALA A 117 7.10 -15.58 -6.10
CA ALA A 117 5.73 -15.11 -6.06
C ALA A 117 5.66 -13.70 -5.43
N LEU A 118 6.30 -13.49 -4.28
CA LEU A 118 6.32 -12.21 -3.59
C LEU A 118 7.03 -11.12 -4.39
N ALA A 119 8.18 -11.42 -5.00
CA ALA A 119 8.91 -10.48 -5.85
C ALA A 119 8.08 -10.08 -7.09
N VAL A 120 7.36 -11.02 -7.70
CA VAL A 120 6.44 -10.72 -8.80
C VAL A 120 5.28 -9.85 -8.32
N THR A 121 4.65 -10.16 -7.18
CA THR A 121 3.55 -9.35 -6.65
C THR A 121 4.00 -7.92 -6.31
N ILE A 122 5.14 -7.77 -5.64
CA ILE A 122 5.70 -6.46 -5.29
C ILE A 122 6.13 -5.70 -6.55
N GLY A 123 6.80 -6.37 -7.49
CA GLY A 123 7.22 -5.77 -8.76
C GLY A 123 6.03 -5.28 -9.59
N LEU A 124 4.97 -6.06 -9.71
CA LEU A 124 3.73 -5.64 -10.38
C LEU A 124 3.09 -4.43 -9.67
N PHE A 125 3.01 -4.45 -8.34
CA PHE A 125 2.43 -3.36 -7.58
C PHE A 125 3.25 -2.06 -7.69
N LEU A 126 4.57 -2.13 -7.45
CA LEU A 126 5.47 -0.97 -7.52
C LEU A 126 5.66 -0.44 -8.94
N SER A 127 5.46 -1.27 -9.96
CA SER A 127 5.54 -0.81 -11.35
C SER A 127 4.50 0.27 -11.66
N GLN A 128 3.33 0.25 -11.02
CA GLN A 128 2.25 1.18 -11.31
C GLN A 128 2.61 2.65 -11.01
N PRO A 129 3.01 3.04 -9.78
CA PRO A 129 3.43 4.42 -9.52
C PRO A 129 4.66 4.83 -10.33
N ILE A 130 5.62 3.93 -10.59
CA ILE A 130 6.79 4.24 -11.45
C ILE A 130 6.36 4.55 -12.88
N ILE A 131 5.41 3.80 -13.42
CA ILE A 131 4.91 4.04 -14.78
C ILE A 131 4.14 5.35 -14.85
N LEU A 132 3.30 5.63 -13.85
CA LEU A 132 2.62 6.93 -13.75
C LEU A 132 3.63 8.09 -13.70
N MET A 133 4.74 7.91 -12.97
CA MET A 133 5.84 8.87 -12.94
C MET A 133 6.52 9.03 -14.30
N LEU A 134 6.79 7.93 -15.01
CA LEU A 134 7.47 7.91 -16.31
C LEU A 134 6.64 8.61 -17.41
N PHE A 135 5.33 8.38 -17.41
CA PHE A 135 4.39 8.92 -18.42
C PHE A 135 3.58 10.12 -17.91
N LYS A 136 4.02 10.79 -16.85
CA LYS A 136 3.28 11.87 -16.18
C LYS A 136 2.76 12.95 -17.15
N LYS A 137 3.58 13.35 -18.13
CA LYS A 137 3.20 14.38 -19.12
C LYS A 137 2.06 13.92 -20.04
N ASP A 138 2.16 12.69 -20.55
CA ASP A 138 1.16 12.11 -21.44
C ASP A 138 -0.15 11.87 -20.67
N ILE A 139 -0.05 11.33 -19.45
CA ILE A 139 -1.19 11.11 -18.55
C ILE A 139 -1.89 12.42 -18.24
N ASN A 140 -1.16 13.47 -17.85
CA ASN A 140 -1.76 14.78 -17.56
C ASN A 140 -2.52 15.35 -18.76
N THR A 141 -1.99 15.14 -19.98
CA THR A 141 -2.67 15.56 -21.22
C THR A 141 -3.97 14.77 -21.40
N GLN A 142 -3.93 13.45 -21.20
CA GLN A 142 -5.13 12.62 -21.27
C GLN A 142 -6.16 12.97 -20.18
N ILE A 143 -5.72 13.31 -18.97
CA ILE A 143 -6.62 13.73 -17.89
C ILE A 143 -7.46 14.93 -18.32
N GLU A 144 -6.85 15.92 -18.97
CA GLU A 144 -7.59 17.10 -19.47
C GLU A 144 -8.58 16.73 -20.58
N LEU A 145 -8.23 15.83 -21.50
CA LEU A 145 -9.16 15.30 -22.51
C LEU A 145 -10.33 14.53 -21.86
N ASN A 146 -10.04 13.71 -20.86
CA ASN A 146 -11.04 12.95 -20.12
C ASN A 146 -11.98 13.86 -19.33
N LYS A 147 -11.46 14.92 -18.70
CA LYS A 147 -12.25 15.95 -18.02
C LYS A 147 -13.17 16.65 -19.00
N GLU A 148 -12.66 17.04 -20.18
CA GLU A 148 -13.47 17.67 -21.22
C GLU A 148 -14.60 16.75 -21.69
N LYS A 149 -14.29 15.47 -21.97
CA LYS A 149 -15.29 14.47 -22.37
C LYS A 149 -16.37 14.24 -21.29
N LYS A 150 -15.97 14.15 -20.02
CA LYS A 150 -16.88 14.04 -18.87
C LYS A 150 -17.77 15.29 -18.75
N LEU A 151 -17.21 16.48 -18.97
CA LEU A 151 -17.96 17.74 -18.93
C LEU A 151 -18.94 17.86 -20.10
N GLN A 152 -18.53 17.48 -21.32
CA GLN A 152 -19.40 17.45 -22.50
C GLN A 152 -20.57 16.48 -22.30
N THR A 153 -20.30 15.28 -21.76
CA THR A 153 -21.34 14.29 -21.45
C THR A 153 -22.31 14.82 -20.40
N TYR A 154 -21.81 15.50 -19.37
CA TYR A 154 -22.64 16.12 -18.35
C TYR A 154 -23.51 17.27 -18.91
N ARG A 155 -22.92 18.13 -19.75
CA ARG A 155 -23.64 19.18 -20.48
C ARG A 155 -24.77 18.59 -21.32
N GLN A 156 -24.51 17.52 -22.06
CA GLN A 156 -25.54 16.88 -22.87
C GLN A 156 -26.69 16.36 -22.01
N LYS A 157 -26.40 15.72 -20.87
CA LYS A 157 -27.43 15.29 -19.92
C LYS A 157 -28.29 16.45 -19.40
N LEU A 158 -27.68 17.62 -19.14
CA LEU A 158 -28.44 18.82 -18.72
C LEU A 158 -29.31 19.38 -19.85
N ILE A 159 -28.83 19.34 -21.10
CA ILE A 159 -29.60 19.75 -22.28
C ILE A 159 -30.80 18.80 -22.44
N ASP A 160 -30.58 17.49 -22.41
CA ASP A 160 -31.62 16.49 -22.60
C ASP A 160 -32.68 16.56 -21.49
N LEU A 161 -32.26 16.77 -20.24
CA LEU A 161 -33.16 16.93 -19.09
C LEU A 161 -34.07 18.16 -19.23
N ASN A 162 -33.53 19.27 -19.73
CA ASN A 162 -34.25 20.53 -19.86
C ASN A 162 -34.90 20.73 -21.24
N ALA A 163 -34.63 19.87 -22.21
CA ALA A 163 -35.16 19.93 -23.57
C ALA A 163 -36.68 20.16 -23.64
N PRO A 164 -37.55 19.44 -22.90
CA PRO A 164 -38.99 19.67 -22.98
C PRO A 164 -39.42 21.04 -22.43
N LEU A 165 -38.77 21.51 -21.36
CA LEU A 165 -39.04 22.83 -20.76
C LEU A 165 -38.58 23.95 -21.69
N VAL A 166 -37.38 23.83 -22.25
CA VAL A 166 -36.84 24.78 -23.23
C VAL A 166 -37.71 24.84 -24.47
N ALA A 167 -38.13 23.68 -25.01
CA ALA A 167 -39.04 23.63 -26.16
C ALA A 167 -40.36 24.34 -25.87
N ARG A 168 -40.97 24.07 -24.70
CA ARG A 168 -42.22 24.74 -24.27
C ARG A 168 -42.07 26.26 -24.24
N TYR A 169 -41.07 26.79 -23.53
CA TYR A 169 -40.87 28.24 -23.44
C TYR A 169 -40.48 28.85 -24.78
N GLN A 170 -39.71 28.15 -25.61
CA GLN A 170 -39.35 28.63 -26.95
C GLN A 170 -40.58 28.72 -27.88
N THR A 171 -41.48 27.74 -27.82
CA THR A 171 -42.77 27.79 -28.53
C THR A 171 -43.65 28.92 -28.02
N GLU A 172 -43.71 29.14 -26.71
CA GLU A 172 -44.45 30.25 -26.09
C GLU A 172 -43.90 31.61 -26.56
N VAL A 173 -42.58 31.83 -26.49
CA VAL A 173 -41.91 33.03 -27.00
C VAL A 173 -42.24 33.27 -28.48
N THR A 174 -42.12 32.23 -29.31
CA THR A 174 -42.38 32.33 -30.76
C THR A 174 -43.83 32.69 -31.03
N THR A 175 -44.77 32.10 -30.28
CA THR A 175 -46.20 32.35 -30.42
C THR A 175 -46.57 33.78 -30.01
N LEU A 176 -46.07 34.24 -28.85
CA LEU A 176 -46.30 35.60 -28.34
C LEU A 176 -45.70 36.67 -29.26
N GLN A 177 -44.48 36.44 -29.76
CA GLN A 177 -43.83 37.32 -30.73
C GLN A 177 -44.60 37.38 -32.05
N LYS A 178 -45.11 36.25 -32.54
CA LYS A 178 -45.93 36.19 -33.74
C LYS A 178 -47.22 37.01 -33.58
N GLN A 179 -47.93 36.87 -32.46
CA GLN A 179 -49.14 37.64 -32.16
C GLN A 179 -48.87 39.15 -32.12
N LEU A 180 -47.79 39.58 -31.46
CA LEU A 180 -47.39 40.99 -31.43
C LEU A 180 -47.02 41.51 -32.82
N LYS A 181 -46.32 40.71 -33.62
CA LYS A 181 -45.94 41.08 -34.99
C LYS A 181 -47.15 41.19 -35.91
N GLU A 182 -48.08 40.24 -35.84
CA GLU A 182 -49.32 40.28 -36.64
C GLU A 182 -50.16 41.53 -36.32
N ALA A 183 -50.26 41.91 -35.04
CA ALA A 183 -50.93 43.13 -34.63
C ALA A 183 -50.19 44.40 -35.10
N ASP A 184 -48.86 44.42 -35.03
CA ASP A 184 -48.04 45.53 -35.54
C ASP A 184 -48.15 45.68 -37.07
N ASP A 185 -48.14 44.57 -37.80
CA ASP A 185 -48.33 44.54 -39.26
C ASP A 185 -49.74 45.00 -39.65
N GLN A 186 -50.78 44.67 -38.86
CA GLN A 186 -52.14 45.20 -39.06
C GLN A 186 -52.20 46.72 -38.86
N VAL A 187 -51.56 47.25 -37.81
CA VAL A 187 -51.49 48.71 -37.58
C VAL A 187 -50.81 49.40 -38.75
N LYS A 188 -49.68 48.87 -39.24
CA LYS A 188 -48.99 49.38 -40.43
C LYS A 188 -49.89 49.37 -41.66
N TYR A 189 -50.61 48.27 -41.92
CA TYR A 189 -51.52 48.16 -43.04
C TYR A 189 -52.63 49.21 -43.02
N TYR A 190 -53.30 49.40 -41.87
CA TYR A 190 -54.36 50.40 -41.74
C TYR A 190 -53.83 51.83 -41.80
N LYS A 191 -52.65 52.08 -41.22
CA LYS A 191 -51.95 53.37 -41.29
C LYS A 191 -51.62 53.74 -42.74
N ASP A 192 -50.99 52.84 -43.50
CA ASP A 192 -50.64 53.07 -44.90
C ASP A 192 -51.90 53.24 -45.77
N SER A 193 -52.94 52.47 -45.49
CA SER A 193 -54.23 52.57 -46.18
C SER A 193 -54.91 53.92 -45.94
N TYR A 194 -54.79 54.48 -44.72
CA TYR A 194 -55.28 55.81 -44.36
C TYR A 194 -54.46 56.90 -45.05
N ILE A 195 -53.12 56.83 -45.02
CA ILE A 195 -52.23 57.80 -45.68
C ILE A 195 -52.53 57.90 -47.18
N LYS A 196 -52.63 56.76 -47.87
CA LYS A 196 -53.00 56.69 -49.29
C LYS A 196 -54.37 57.29 -49.58
N GLU A 197 -55.31 57.17 -48.64
CA GLU A 197 -56.63 57.77 -48.83
C GLU A 197 -56.58 59.30 -48.68
N THR A 198 -55.74 59.81 -47.78
CA THR A 198 -55.61 61.26 -47.52
C THR A 198 -54.77 61.99 -48.56
N ASP A 199 -53.80 61.33 -49.19
CA ASP A 199 -52.95 61.93 -50.24
C ASP A 199 -53.55 61.83 -51.65
N GLY A 200 -54.70 61.15 -51.79
CA GLY A 200 -55.42 60.99 -53.05
C GLY A 200 -54.93 59.84 -53.94
N THR A 201 -53.95 59.05 -53.51
CA THR A 201 -53.46 57.86 -54.25
C THR A 201 -54.29 56.60 -53.99
N GLY A 202 -55.24 56.68 -53.07
CA GLY A 202 -56.17 55.62 -52.67
C GLY A 202 -57.39 55.50 -53.59
N GLY A 203 -58.25 54.52 -53.27
CA GLY A 203 -59.36 54.10 -54.14
C GLY A 203 -60.48 55.13 -54.36
N SER A 204 -60.60 56.17 -53.53
CA SER A 204 -61.59 57.24 -53.76
C SER A 204 -61.09 58.40 -54.62
N GLY A 205 -59.76 58.55 -54.80
CA GLY A 205 -59.14 59.65 -55.52
C GLY A 205 -59.36 61.05 -54.91
N LYS A 206 -59.88 61.15 -53.69
CA LYS A 206 -60.17 62.44 -53.02
C LYS A 206 -59.05 62.80 -52.05
N ILE A 207 -58.43 63.96 -52.25
CA ILE A 207 -57.41 64.49 -51.35
C ILE A 207 -58.07 65.02 -50.06
N GLY A 208 -57.42 64.75 -48.92
CA GLY A 208 -57.87 65.20 -47.60
C GLY A 208 -58.83 64.24 -46.90
N GLU A 209 -59.49 64.71 -45.84
CA GLU A 209 -60.24 63.86 -44.92
C GLU A 209 -61.71 63.63 -45.38
N ALA A 210 -61.86 62.94 -46.51
CA ALA A 210 -63.15 62.53 -47.05
C ALA A 210 -63.84 61.43 -46.20
N SER A 211 -65.07 61.04 -46.55
CA SER A 211 -65.84 60.01 -45.83
C SER A 211 -65.09 58.67 -45.72
N VAL A 212 -64.44 58.22 -46.80
CA VAL A 212 -63.64 56.97 -46.82
C VAL A 212 -62.38 57.10 -45.96
N ALA A 213 -61.71 58.26 -45.99
CA ALA A 213 -60.55 58.53 -45.13
C ALA A 213 -60.92 58.49 -43.64
N ARG A 214 -62.09 59.01 -43.25
CA ARG A 214 -62.60 58.94 -41.86
C ARG A 214 -62.86 57.51 -41.39
N VAL A 215 -63.40 56.65 -42.25
CA VAL A 215 -63.60 55.22 -41.93
C VAL A 215 -62.25 54.52 -41.74
N LYS A 216 -61.28 54.76 -42.64
CA LYS A 216 -59.93 54.19 -42.52
C LYS A 216 -59.16 54.70 -41.30
N ARG A 217 -59.33 55.98 -40.92
CA ARG A 217 -58.79 56.53 -39.67
C ARG A 217 -59.36 55.81 -38.44
N SER A 218 -60.67 55.58 -38.42
CA SER A 218 -61.31 54.88 -37.31
C SER A 218 -60.81 53.43 -37.19
N ALA A 219 -60.61 52.75 -38.32
CA ALA A 219 -60.01 51.42 -38.35
C ALA A 219 -58.54 51.42 -37.86
N TYR A 220 -57.74 52.40 -38.29
CA TYR A 220 -56.38 52.60 -37.80
C TYR A 220 -56.34 52.83 -36.27
N GLN A 221 -57.13 53.77 -35.75
CA GLN A 221 -57.21 54.06 -34.31
C GLN A 221 -57.62 52.82 -33.49
N LYS A 222 -58.61 52.06 -33.97
CA LYS A 222 -59.03 50.80 -33.34
C LYS A 222 -57.89 49.76 -33.33
N SER A 223 -57.12 49.66 -34.42
CA SER A 223 -55.97 48.76 -34.46
C SER A 223 -54.85 49.18 -33.50
N GLU A 224 -54.61 50.49 -33.32
CA GLU A 224 -53.64 50.99 -32.33
C GLU A 224 -54.08 50.69 -30.88
N GLU A 225 -55.36 50.88 -30.56
CA GLU A 225 -55.91 50.51 -29.26
C GLU A 225 -55.76 49.01 -28.99
N THR A 226 -56.06 48.18 -30.00
CA THR A 226 -55.93 46.72 -29.90
C THR A 226 -54.47 46.31 -29.69
N LEU A 227 -53.53 46.91 -30.43
CA LEU A 227 -52.09 46.70 -30.24
C LEU A 227 -51.66 47.14 -28.84
N GLY A 228 -52.14 48.28 -28.34
CA GLY A 228 -51.85 48.76 -26.99
C GLY A 228 -52.29 47.76 -25.90
N GLN A 229 -53.51 47.23 -26.02
CA GLN A 229 -54.03 46.20 -25.11
C GLN A 229 -53.23 44.90 -25.18
N LEU A 230 -52.96 44.40 -26.40
CA LEU A 230 -52.13 43.21 -26.61
C LEU A 230 -50.72 43.38 -26.06
N GLN A 231 -50.12 44.57 -26.19
CA GLN A 231 -48.81 44.84 -25.62
C GLN A 231 -48.83 44.79 -24.09
N LEU A 232 -49.86 45.34 -23.45
CA LEU A 232 -50.00 45.29 -21.98
C LEU A 232 -50.19 43.86 -21.48
N GLU A 233 -50.86 42.99 -22.25
CA GLU A 233 -51.08 41.60 -21.88
C GLU A 233 -49.89 40.68 -22.19
N LEU A 234 -49.32 40.79 -23.40
CA LEU A 234 -48.36 39.82 -23.93
C LEU A 234 -46.90 40.15 -23.59
N LYS A 235 -46.52 41.43 -23.45
CA LYS A 235 -45.15 41.80 -23.06
C LYS A 235 -44.70 41.19 -21.71
N PRO A 236 -45.50 41.21 -20.62
CA PRO A 236 -45.07 40.59 -19.37
C PRO A 236 -44.96 39.06 -19.48
N LYS A 237 -45.85 38.41 -20.25
CA LYS A 237 -45.77 36.96 -20.52
C LYS A 237 -44.50 36.62 -21.31
N LEU A 238 -44.18 37.41 -22.34
CA LEU A 238 -42.97 37.26 -23.13
C LEU A 238 -41.72 37.41 -22.26
N GLN A 239 -41.67 38.44 -21.41
CA GLN A 239 -40.56 38.66 -20.48
C GLN A 239 -40.41 37.46 -19.53
N THR A 240 -41.50 36.98 -18.94
CA THR A 240 -41.47 35.83 -18.02
C THR A 240 -40.95 34.56 -18.69
N ALA A 241 -41.35 34.29 -19.94
CA ALA A 241 -40.87 33.14 -20.71
C ALA A 241 -39.37 33.28 -21.07
N GLN A 242 -38.92 34.49 -21.41
CA GLN A 242 -37.50 34.80 -21.68
C GLN A 242 -36.64 34.66 -20.41
N ASP A 243 -37.12 35.18 -19.27
CA ASP A 243 -36.46 35.05 -17.97
C ASP A 243 -36.37 33.57 -17.54
N SER A 244 -37.38 32.77 -17.86
CA SER A 244 -37.39 31.32 -17.61
C SER A 244 -36.31 30.61 -18.43
N LEU A 245 -36.14 30.94 -19.72
CA LEU A 245 -35.05 30.41 -20.55
C LEU A 245 -33.67 30.82 -20.02
N GLN A 246 -33.52 32.09 -19.62
CA GLN A 246 -32.27 32.59 -19.07
C GLN A 246 -31.93 31.93 -17.74
N SER A 247 -32.91 31.72 -16.86
CA SER A 247 -32.71 31.06 -15.58
C SER A 247 -32.24 29.62 -15.76
N ILE A 248 -32.87 28.84 -16.66
CA ILE A 248 -32.45 27.48 -17.03
C ILE A 248 -30.99 27.48 -17.52
N ALA A 249 -30.64 28.38 -18.43
CA ALA A 249 -29.27 28.47 -18.96
C ALA A 249 -28.25 28.81 -17.87
N SER A 250 -28.59 29.74 -16.97
CA SER A 250 -27.74 30.13 -15.84
C SER A 250 -27.55 28.99 -14.83
N GLU A 251 -28.61 28.23 -14.55
CA GLU A 251 -28.57 27.09 -13.63
C GLU A 251 -27.75 25.95 -14.21
N ASN A 252 -27.90 25.67 -15.50
CA ASN A 252 -27.07 24.70 -16.22
C ASN A 252 -25.60 25.08 -16.16
N LYS A 253 -25.24 26.34 -16.42
CA LYS A 253 -23.86 26.83 -16.31
C LYS A 253 -23.31 26.70 -14.89
N ARG A 254 -24.12 26.98 -13.87
CA ARG A 254 -23.75 26.78 -12.46
C ARG A 254 -23.48 25.31 -12.16
N LYS A 255 -24.37 24.40 -12.60
CA LYS A 255 -24.21 22.95 -12.45
C LYS A 255 -22.96 22.44 -13.15
N GLU A 256 -22.67 22.91 -14.37
CA GLU A 256 -21.44 22.57 -15.10
C GLU A 256 -20.19 22.99 -14.32
N THR A 257 -20.18 24.20 -13.76
CA THR A 257 -19.03 24.71 -12.99
C THR A 257 -18.81 23.91 -11.71
N LEU A 258 -19.90 23.57 -11.00
CA LEU A 258 -19.85 22.71 -9.81
C LEU A 258 -19.37 21.30 -10.16
N TYR A 259 -19.86 20.72 -11.25
CA TYR A 259 -19.42 19.40 -11.71
C TYR A 259 -17.95 19.40 -12.11
N ALA A 260 -17.50 20.42 -12.85
CA ALA A 260 -16.08 20.58 -13.21
C ALA A 260 -15.18 20.65 -11.96
N ALA A 261 -15.63 21.29 -10.88
CA ALA A 261 -14.90 21.35 -9.62
C ALA A 261 -14.79 20.00 -8.89
N THR A 262 -15.65 19.01 -9.21
CA THR A 262 -15.54 17.65 -8.65
C THR A 262 -14.52 16.77 -9.38
N LEU A 263 -14.01 17.20 -10.54
CA LEU A 263 -13.08 16.43 -11.34
C LEU A 263 -11.65 16.59 -10.80
N THR A 264 -11.23 15.65 -9.97
CA THR A 264 -9.90 15.61 -9.35
C THR A 264 -8.83 14.95 -10.24
N ASP A 265 -7.56 15.19 -9.95
CA ASP A 265 -6.36 14.66 -10.63
C ASP A 265 -5.56 13.63 -9.80
N GLY A 266 -6.19 13.07 -8.77
CA GLY A 266 -5.57 12.08 -7.88
C GLY A 266 -5.19 10.76 -8.57
N PHE A 267 -4.60 9.84 -7.78
CA PHE A 267 -4.09 8.54 -8.27
C PHE A 267 -5.07 7.79 -9.19
N LEU A 268 -6.34 7.68 -8.79
CA LEU A 268 -7.34 6.95 -9.57
C LEU A 268 -7.57 7.58 -10.96
N THR A 269 -7.62 8.91 -11.03
CA THR A 269 -7.75 9.64 -12.30
C THR A 269 -6.53 9.41 -13.20
N GLN A 270 -5.32 9.37 -12.61
CA GLN A 270 -4.09 9.06 -13.35
C GLN A 270 -4.09 7.63 -13.90
N VAL A 271 -4.62 6.67 -13.13
CA VAL A 271 -4.77 5.28 -13.58
C VAL A 271 -5.83 5.14 -14.68
N GLU A 272 -6.98 5.82 -14.55
CA GLU A 272 -8.03 5.86 -15.59
C GLU A 272 -7.47 6.44 -16.88
N ALA A 273 -6.80 7.59 -16.81
CA ALA A 273 -6.16 8.23 -17.95
C ALA A 273 -5.06 7.37 -18.59
N LEU A 274 -4.24 6.69 -17.78
CA LEU A 274 -3.26 5.73 -18.31
C LEU A 274 -3.95 4.57 -19.04
N ASN A 275 -5.02 4.00 -18.50
CA ASN A 275 -5.76 2.92 -19.15
C ASN A 275 -6.36 3.38 -20.49
N ASP A 276 -6.97 4.56 -20.54
CA ASP A 276 -7.52 5.12 -21.76
C ASP A 276 -6.42 5.31 -22.83
N LEU A 277 -5.25 5.84 -22.45
CA LEU A 277 -4.08 5.94 -23.35
C LEU A 277 -3.62 4.57 -23.88
N LEU A 278 -3.64 3.54 -23.04
CA LEU A 278 -3.26 2.17 -23.43
C LEU A 278 -4.32 1.51 -24.33
N GLU A 279 -5.58 1.92 -24.21
CA GLU A 279 -6.68 1.50 -25.09
C GLU A 279 -6.57 2.15 -26.46
N GLU A 280 -6.33 3.46 -26.52
CA GLU A 280 -6.21 4.23 -27.75
C GLU A 280 -4.92 3.93 -28.54
N HIS A 281 -3.81 3.65 -27.84
CA HIS A 281 -2.50 3.46 -28.47
C HIS A 281 -1.90 2.05 -28.25
N THR A 282 -2.14 1.14 -29.20
CA THR A 282 -1.59 -0.24 -29.18
C THR A 282 -0.07 -0.32 -28.96
N PRO A 283 0.79 0.50 -29.61
CA PRO A 283 2.24 0.45 -29.35
C PRO A 283 2.62 0.84 -27.93
N LEU A 284 1.88 1.76 -27.31
CA LEU A 284 2.10 2.18 -25.92
C LEU A 284 1.80 1.02 -24.97
N ARG A 285 0.78 0.21 -25.25
CA ARG A 285 0.45 -1.00 -24.48
C ARG A 285 1.59 -2.01 -24.43
N THR A 286 2.27 -2.24 -25.54
CA THR A 286 3.43 -3.14 -25.59
C THR A 286 4.59 -2.58 -24.77
N ARG A 287 4.85 -1.27 -24.87
CA ARG A 287 5.90 -0.58 -24.08
C ARG A 287 5.59 -0.64 -22.59
N TYR A 288 4.34 -0.41 -22.21
CA TYR A 288 3.86 -0.52 -20.83
C TYR A 288 4.15 -1.92 -20.25
N ARG A 289 3.78 -2.98 -20.97
CA ARG A 289 4.08 -4.37 -20.56
C ARG A 289 5.58 -4.63 -20.43
N LEU A 290 6.39 -4.07 -21.33
CA LEU A 290 7.84 -4.20 -21.30
C LEU A 290 8.43 -3.50 -20.07
N VAL A 291 7.95 -2.30 -19.71
CA VAL A 291 8.39 -1.59 -18.50
C VAL A 291 8.02 -2.37 -17.24
N ILE A 292 6.79 -2.89 -17.13
CA ILE A 292 6.40 -3.77 -16.01
C ILE A 292 7.33 -4.97 -15.91
N LEU A 293 7.62 -5.62 -17.05
CA LEU A 293 8.49 -6.79 -17.10
C LEU A 293 9.89 -6.44 -16.61
N ILE A 294 10.48 -5.32 -17.05
CA ILE A 294 11.81 -4.88 -16.60
C ILE A 294 11.82 -4.61 -15.09
N ILE A 295 10.84 -3.87 -14.57
CA ILE A 295 10.76 -3.55 -13.14
C ILE A 295 10.62 -4.85 -12.33
N THR A 296 9.77 -5.76 -12.78
CA THR A 296 9.59 -7.07 -12.13
C THR A 296 10.86 -7.91 -12.19
N LEU A 297 11.61 -7.88 -13.30
CA LEU A 297 12.89 -8.57 -13.43
C LEU A 297 13.95 -8.01 -12.49
N ILE A 298 13.97 -6.69 -12.26
CA ILE A 298 14.85 -6.04 -11.28
C ILE A 298 14.54 -6.57 -9.87
N GLU A 299 13.27 -6.65 -9.47
CA GLU A 299 12.84 -7.22 -8.19
C GLU A 299 13.19 -8.71 -8.02
N VAL A 300 13.17 -9.45 -9.14
CA VAL A 300 13.49 -10.88 -9.17
C VAL A 300 15.02 -11.13 -9.22
N MET A 301 15.83 -10.11 -9.54
CA MET A 301 17.28 -10.23 -9.69
C MET A 301 18.00 -10.85 -8.47
N PRO A 302 17.74 -10.44 -7.20
CA PRO A 302 18.42 -11.04 -6.05
C PRO A 302 18.18 -12.56 -5.94
N VAL A 303 17.00 -13.01 -6.34
CA VAL A 303 16.59 -14.42 -6.34
C VAL A 303 17.30 -15.18 -7.45
N LEU A 304 17.30 -14.62 -8.66
CA LEU A 304 18.01 -15.19 -9.81
C LEU A 304 19.50 -15.33 -9.54
N SER A 305 20.13 -14.33 -8.91
CA SER A 305 21.53 -14.42 -8.52
C SER A 305 21.82 -15.59 -7.58
N LYS A 306 20.91 -15.89 -6.64
CA LYS A 306 21.06 -17.04 -5.75
C LYS A 306 20.74 -18.39 -6.41
N LEU A 307 19.86 -18.42 -7.41
CA LEU A 307 19.49 -19.65 -8.12
C LEU A 307 20.48 -20.07 -9.21
N LEU A 308 20.99 -19.09 -9.98
CA LEU A 308 21.87 -19.35 -11.12
C LEU A 308 23.30 -19.66 -10.69
N LEU A 309 23.72 -19.13 -9.53
CA LEU A 309 25.08 -19.30 -9.06
C LEU A 309 25.20 -20.56 -8.19
N PRO A 310 26.18 -21.45 -8.47
CA PRO A 310 26.36 -22.68 -7.71
C PRO A 310 26.71 -22.38 -6.24
N LYS A 311 26.57 -23.41 -5.38
CA LYS A 311 27.11 -23.35 -4.02
C LYS A 311 28.59 -23.04 -4.09
N GLY A 312 29.00 -22.00 -3.38
CA GLY A 312 30.40 -21.61 -3.31
C GLY A 312 30.98 -21.74 -1.92
N GLU A 313 32.27 -21.40 -1.81
CA GLU A 313 33.11 -21.62 -0.64
C GLU A 313 32.52 -21.04 0.66
N TYR A 314 31.90 -19.87 0.61
CA TYR A 314 31.26 -19.21 1.75
C TYR A 314 30.12 -20.05 2.31
N GLU A 315 29.23 -20.57 1.45
CA GLU A 315 28.08 -21.35 1.91
C GLU A 315 28.52 -22.68 2.55
N GLU A 316 29.59 -23.27 2.04
CA GLU A 316 30.19 -24.47 2.61
C GLU A 316 30.85 -24.18 3.97
N ARG A 317 31.65 -23.11 4.07
CA ARG A 317 32.29 -22.70 5.34
C ARG A 317 31.25 -22.38 6.41
N ILE A 318 30.21 -21.62 6.08
CA ILE A 318 29.09 -21.35 7.02
C ILE A 318 28.40 -22.65 7.44
N GLY A 319 28.24 -23.59 6.51
CA GLY A 319 27.73 -24.93 6.81
C GLY A 319 28.58 -25.68 7.83
N GLN A 320 29.89 -25.74 7.61
CA GLN A 320 30.83 -26.40 8.51
C GLN A 320 30.87 -25.73 9.89
N LEU A 321 30.89 -24.38 9.93
CA LEU A 321 30.82 -23.61 11.19
C LEU A 321 29.53 -23.89 11.96
N THR A 322 28.40 -23.98 11.26
CA THR A 322 27.10 -24.29 11.88
C THR A 322 27.09 -25.71 12.45
N GLN A 323 27.58 -26.70 11.69
CA GLN A 323 27.67 -28.09 12.14
C GLN A 323 28.60 -28.23 13.36
N LEU A 324 29.77 -27.58 13.33
CA LEU A 324 30.72 -27.59 14.43
C LEU A 324 30.15 -26.90 15.68
N GLY A 325 29.40 -25.81 15.51
CA GLY A 325 28.70 -25.14 16.60
C GLY A 325 27.63 -26.03 17.23
N MET A 326 26.81 -26.71 16.40
CA MET A 326 25.81 -27.67 16.88
C MET A 326 26.47 -28.84 17.62
N HIS A 327 27.56 -29.40 17.10
CA HIS A 327 28.27 -30.51 17.73
C HIS A 327 28.90 -30.13 19.08
N LYS A 328 29.48 -28.92 19.17
CA LYS A 328 29.98 -28.40 20.46
C LYS A 328 28.85 -28.23 21.49
N ALA A 329 27.69 -27.74 21.05
CA ALA A 329 26.53 -27.60 21.93
C ALA A 329 26.00 -28.96 22.42
N THR A 330 25.94 -29.97 21.55
CA THR A 330 25.55 -31.33 21.94
C THR A 330 26.53 -31.94 22.92
N LEU A 331 27.85 -31.81 22.68
CA LEU A 331 28.89 -32.32 23.57
C LEU A 331 28.84 -31.64 24.95
N ALA A 332 28.58 -30.32 24.99
CA ALA A 332 28.43 -29.59 26.24
C ALA A 332 27.20 -30.09 27.05
N ALA A 333 26.07 -30.31 26.38
CA ALA A 333 24.87 -30.85 27.00
C ALA A 333 25.07 -32.29 27.52
N GLU A 334 25.77 -33.14 26.77
CA GLU A 334 26.13 -34.51 27.19
C GLU A 334 27.05 -34.48 28.42
N LYS A 335 28.06 -33.61 28.43
CA LYS A 335 28.96 -33.45 29.57
C LYS A 335 28.22 -32.99 30.83
N GLU A 336 27.31 -32.03 30.70
CA GLU A 336 26.50 -31.53 31.82
C GLU A 336 25.59 -32.62 32.37
N ARG A 337 24.94 -33.39 31.49
CA ARG A 337 24.11 -34.54 31.88
C ARG A 337 24.92 -35.61 32.62
N ALA A 338 26.07 -36.01 32.09
CA ALA A 338 26.93 -37.00 32.73
C ALA A 338 27.40 -36.54 34.12
N LEU A 339 27.70 -35.24 34.27
CA LEU A 339 28.07 -34.66 35.55
C LEU A 339 26.90 -34.70 36.56
N GLN A 340 25.68 -34.37 36.13
CA GLN A 340 24.49 -34.45 36.98
C GLN A 340 24.19 -35.89 37.42
N GLU A 341 24.27 -36.85 36.49
CA GLU A 341 24.10 -38.28 36.80
C GLU A 341 25.14 -38.77 37.82
N HIS A 342 26.41 -38.35 37.67
CA HIS A 342 27.47 -38.65 38.62
C HIS A 342 27.21 -38.03 40.01
N TYR A 343 26.78 -36.76 40.06
CA TYR A 343 26.42 -36.11 41.32
C TYR A 343 25.25 -36.79 42.02
N ALA A 344 24.18 -37.12 41.29
CA ALA A 344 23.01 -37.80 41.85
C ALA A 344 23.38 -39.17 42.42
N THR A 345 24.21 -39.94 41.70
CA THR A 345 24.70 -41.24 42.16
C THR A 345 25.58 -41.11 43.40
N SER A 346 26.53 -40.18 43.38
CA SER A 346 27.44 -39.93 44.51
C SER A 346 26.68 -39.44 45.76
N SER A 347 25.68 -38.58 45.58
CA SER A 347 24.82 -38.10 46.68
C SER A 347 24.03 -39.26 47.29
N LEU A 348 23.44 -40.12 46.46
CA LEU A 348 22.69 -41.29 46.94
C LEU A 348 23.60 -42.26 47.71
N GLU A 349 24.83 -42.47 47.25
CA GLU A 349 25.82 -43.29 47.97
C GLU A 349 26.21 -42.68 49.30
N ALA A 350 26.46 -41.36 49.35
CA ALA A 350 26.77 -40.64 50.58
C ALA A 350 25.60 -40.67 51.59
N ASP A 351 24.36 -40.53 51.11
CA ASP A 351 23.15 -40.63 51.92
C ASP A 351 23.00 -42.04 52.52
N LYS A 352 23.18 -43.08 51.70
CA LYS A 352 23.17 -44.49 52.18
C LYS A 352 24.23 -44.72 53.26
N ALA A 353 25.47 -44.29 53.01
CA ALA A 353 26.56 -44.43 53.98
C ALA A 353 26.25 -43.70 55.31
N SER A 354 25.63 -42.52 55.24
CA SER A 354 25.21 -41.75 56.41
C SER A 354 24.13 -42.47 57.21
N VAL A 355 23.15 -43.08 56.52
CA VAL A 355 22.10 -43.90 57.15
C VAL A 355 22.71 -45.13 57.83
N ASP A 356 23.62 -45.83 57.16
CA ASP A 356 24.30 -47.01 57.72
C ASP A 356 25.10 -46.64 58.97
N GLN A 357 25.83 -45.51 58.94
CA GLN A 357 26.57 -45.00 60.10
C GLN A 357 25.64 -44.62 61.27
N PHE A 358 24.49 -44.01 61.00
CA PHE A 358 23.49 -43.69 62.02
C PHE A 358 23.00 -44.96 62.71
N PHE A 359 22.66 -46.01 61.94
CA PHE A 359 22.19 -47.27 62.52
C PHE A 359 23.29 -48.03 63.27
N ALA A 360 24.54 -48.00 62.81
CA ALA A 360 25.68 -48.58 63.53
C ALA A 360 25.91 -47.90 64.89
N THR A 361 25.92 -46.56 64.90
CA THR A 361 26.09 -45.76 66.12
C THR A 361 24.91 -45.94 67.07
N SER A 362 23.68 -45.95 66.53
CA SER A 362 22.46 -46.22 67.29
C SER A 362 22.48 -47.62 67.91
N ARG A 363 22.97 -48.64 67.20
CA ARG A 363 23.15 -49.99 67.75
C ARG A 363 24.10 -49.96 68.94
N GLN A 364 25.26 -49.32 68.81
CA GLN A 364 26.23 -49.21 69.90
C GLN A 364 25.66 -48.47 71.12
N GLN A 365 24.89 -47.40 70.90
CA GLN A 365 24.24 -46.66 71.98
C GLN A 365 23.15 -47.50 72.66
N LYS A 366 22.34 -48.25 71.89
CA LYS A 366 21.35 -49.18 72.43
C LYS A 366 21.98 -50.30 73.23
N GLU A 367 23.11 -50.84 72.78
CA GLU A 367 23.88 -51.83 73.53
C GLU A 367 24.44 -51.25 74.84
N ARG A 368 24.95 -50.01 74.84
CA ARG A 368 25.40 -49.32 76.06
C ARG A 368 24.26 -49.07 77.05
N MET A 369 23.17 -48.47 76.61
CA MET A 369 21.97 -48.26 77.45
C MET A 369 21.44 -49.60 77.99
N GLY A 370 21.55 -50.64 77.16
CA GLY A 370 21.22 -52.00 77.56
C GLY A 370 22.05 -52.53 78.71
N LYS A 371 23.38 -52.36 78.63
CA LYS A 371 24.30 -52.71 79.72
C LYS A 371 24.03 -51.89 80.98
N GLU A 372 23.84 -50.58 80.85
CA GLU A 372 23.52 -49.70 81.99
C GLU A 372 22.25 -50.12 82.74
N VAL A 373 21.20 -50.54 82.02
CA VAL A 373 19.97 -51.06 82.66
C VAL A 373 20.24 -52.35 83.43
N ILE A 374 21.07 -53.23 82.88
CA ILE A 374 21.43 -54.50 83.54
C ILE A 374 22.30 -54.23 84.79
N GLU A 375 23.21 -53.26 84.73
CA GLU A 375 24.12 -52.92 85.83
C GLU A 375 23.43 -52.13 86.96
N GLN A 376 22.48 -51.25 86.65
CA GLN A 376 21.76 -50.44 87.65
C GLN A 376 20.66 -51.21 88.40
N SER A 377 20.09 -52.26 87.79
CA SER A 377 18.99 -53.02 88.37
C SER A 377 19.49 -54.27 89.09
N GLY A 378 19.94 -54.09 90.33
CA GLY A 378 20.34 -55.20 91.22
C GLY A 378 19.21 -56.21 91.47
N SER A 379 19.56 -57.51 91.41
CA SER A 379 18.79 -58.73 91.75
C SER A 379 17.26 -58.71 91.55
N GLY A 380 16.76 -58.05 90.51
CA GLY A 380 15.34 -58.07 90.12
C GLY A 380 14.98 -59.27 89.24
N SER A 381 13.69 -59.61 89.17
CA SER A 381 13.16 -60.63 88.26
C SER A 381 13.43 -60.27 86.79
N PHE A 382 13.82 -61.26 85.97
CA PHE A 382 14.13 -61.08 84.54
C PHE A 382 13.04 -60.32 83.77
N ASN A 383 11.76 -60.53 84.11
CA ASN A 383 10.64 -59.84 83.48
C ASN A 383 10.63 -58.32 83.77
N GLN A 384 11.04 -57.91 84.96
CA GLN A 384 11.14 -56.48 85.32
C GLN A 384 12.34 -55.82 84.63
N LEU A 385 13.48 -56.51 84.61
CA LEU A 385 14.68 -56.09 83.85
C LEU A 385 14.37 -55.91 82.36
N TRP A 386 13.64 -56.86 81.77
CA TRP A 386 13.24 -56.81 80.37
C TRP A 386 12.28 -55.64 80.06
N GLN A 387 11.31 -55.37 80.94
CA GLN A 387 10.41 -54.21 80.77
C GLN A 387 11.16 -52.88 80.89
N GLN A 388 12.07 -52.76 81.84
CA GLN A 388 12.91 -51.56 82.01
C GLN A 388 13.81 -51.34 80.80
N PHE A 389 14.52 -52.39 80.34
CA PHE A 389 15.34 -52.35 79.13
C PHE A 389 14.53 -51.89 77.92
N ARG A 390 13.34 -52.49 77.71
CA ARG A 390 12.47 -52.14 76.60
C ARG A 390 12.03 -50.68 76.63
N SER A 391 11.66 -50.16 77.80
CA SER A 391 11.25 -48.76 77.94
C SER A 391 12.39 -47.78 77.65
N LYS A 392 13.62 -48.09 78.08
CA LYS A 392 14.79 -47.19 77.98
C LYS A 392 15.47 -47.25 76.61
N VAL A 393 15.48 -48.42 75.96
CA VAL A 393 16.18 -48.66 74.69
C VAL A 393 15.27 -48.48 73.46
N PHE A 394 13.96 -48.71 73.61
CA PHE A 394 13.01 -48.77 72.49
C PHE A 394 11.83 -47.78 72.55
N SER A 395 11.75 -46.85 73.51
CA SER A 395 10.76 -45.76 73.46
C SER A 395 11.44 -44.44 73.10
N LYS A 396 10.96 -43.59 72.18
CA LYS A 396 9.65 -43.40 71.55
C LYS A 396 9.69 -43.63 70.04
N LYS A 397 8.63 -44.25 69.49
CA LYS A 397 8.09 -43.84 68.19
C LYS A 397 7.25 -42.58 68.46
N GLU A 398 7.80 -41.41 68.19
CA GLU A 398 6.96 -40.23 67.94
C GLU A 398 6.87 -40.07 66.43
N VAL A 399 5.65 -40.29 65.94
CA VAL A 399 5.07 -40.02 64.60
C VAL A 399 5.87 -40.53 63.40
#